data_AF-A0A8T6SEA6-F1
#
_entry.id   AF-A0A8T6SEA6-F1
#
_cell.length_a   1.000
_cell.length_b   1.000
_cell.length_c   1.000
_cell.angle_alpha   90.00
_cell.angle_beta   90.00
_cell.angle_gamma   90.00
#
_symmetry.space_group_name_H-M   'P 1'
#
loop_
_entity.id
_entity.type
_entity.pdbx_description
1 polymer ?
#
loop_
_entity_poly.entity_id
_entity_poly.type
_entity_poly.pdbx_seq_one_letter_code
_entity_poly.pdbx_strand_id
1 'polypeptide(L)'
;MKYVESLKPIEPYLVGELPLLKKAYTIQVVLLRQTHDLSIFRTEATGELNIVTLPHSASDDSPELKIVMYGSKQKAPETRQYVNLVRTLAQDMGVELDEDQRD
;
A
#
# COMPACT_ATOMS: atom_id res chain seq x y z
N MET A 1 -3.79 10.82 -20.94
CA MET A 1 -4.63 11.39 -19.86
C MET A 1 -5.98 10.67 -19.67
N LYS A 2 -6.11 9.39 -20.06
CA LYS A 2 -7.38 8.63 -19.99
C LYS A 2 -7.71 8.12 -18.57
N TYR A 3 -6.68 7.96 -17.72
CA TYR A 3 -6.80 7.42 -16.36
C TYR A 3 -7.25 8.42 -15.30
N VAL A 4 -7.11 9.73 -15.57
CA VAL A 4 -7.59 10.77 -14.65
C VAL A 4 -9.11 10.83 -14.69
N GLU A 5 -9.72 10.61 -15.87
CA GLU A 5 -11.17 10.60 -16.01
C GLU A 5 -11.85 9.44 -15.27
N SER A 6 -11.19 8.28 -15.14
CA SER A 6 -11.72 7.16 -14.36
C SER A 6 -11.76 7.42 -12.85
N LEU A 7 -11.08 8.46 -12.36
CA LEU A 7 -11.13 8.86 -10.95
C LEU A 7 -12.22 9.91 -10.66
N LYS A 8 -12.87 10.46 -11.68
CA LYS A 8 -14.00 11.40 -11.50
C LYS A 8 -15.08 10.88 -10.52
N PRO A 9 -15.47 9.59 -10.55
CA PRO A 9 -16.49 9.09 -9.62
C PRO A 9 -16.08 9.13 -8.14
N ILE A 10 -14.79 9.16 -7.83
CA ILE A 10 -14.30 9.18 -6.44
C ILE A 10 -14.10 10.61 -5.89
N GLU A 11 -14.11 11.64 -6.75
CA GLU A 11 -13.92 13.04 -6.36
C GLU A 11 -14.81 13.50 -5.18
N PRO A 12 -16.10 13.13 -5.10
CA PRO A 12 -16.95 13.55 -3.97
C PRO A 12 -16.52 13.00 -2.60
N TYR A 13 -15.67 11.97 -2.59
CA TYR A 13 -15.16 11.34 -1.38
C TYR A 13 -13.74 11.82 -1.01
N LEU A 14 -13.09 12.59 -1.89
CA LEU A 14 -11.80 13.20 -1.62
C LEU A 14 -11.99 14.48 -0.81
N VAL A 15 -11.03 14.77 0.07
CA VAL A 15 -11.04 15.97 0.91
C VAL A 15 -9.80 16.81 0.59
N GLY A 16 -9.99 18.11 0.41
CA GLY A 16 -8.87 19.04 0.19
C GLY A 16 -8.06 19.30 1.46
N GLU A 17 -8.68 19.18 2.62
CA GLU A 17 -8.05 19.33 3.93
C GLU A 17 -8.47 18.18 4.85
N LEU A 18 -7.59 17.76 5.74
CA LEU A 18 -7.87 16.69 6.70
C LEU A 18 -8.94 17.14 7.71
N PRO A 19 -10.15 16.54 7.69
CA PRO A 19 -11.20 16.96 8.61
C PRO A 19 -10.90 16.48 10.04
N LEU A 20 -11.25 17.30 11.04
CA LEU A 20 -11.12 16.92 12.46
C LEU A 20 -11.98 15.69 12.80
N LEU A 21 -13.18 15.60 12.23
CA LEU A 21 -14.08 14.47 12.41
C LEU A 21 -14.08 13.60 11.16
N LYS A 22 -13.81 12.31 11.33
CA LYS A 22 -13.80 11.34 10.24
C LYS A 22 -15.24 11.08 9.76
N LYS A 23 -15.49 11.27 8.46
CA LYS A 23 -16.71 10.77 7.81
C LYS A 23 -16.53 9.28 7.46
N ALA A 24 -17.60 8.48 7.56
CA ALA A 24 -17.56 7.03 7.35
C ALA A 24 -17.62 6.65 5.85
N TYR A 25 -16.67 7.15 5.05
CA TYR A 25 -16.49 6.71 3.66
C TYR A 25 -15.20 5.90 3.55
N THR A 26 -15.21 4.85 2.72
CA THR A 26 -14.04 4.01 2.50
C THR A 26 -13.86 3.82 1.01
N ILE A 27 -12.72 4.28 0.49
CA ILE A 27 -12.27 3.98 -0.87
C ILE A 27 -11.45 2.70 -0.79
N GLN A 28 -11.94 1.62 -1.37
CA GLN A 28 -11.21 0.36 -1.45
C GLN A 28 -10.39 0.32 -2.74
N VAL A 29 -9.08 0.09 -2.60
CA VAL A 29 -8.17 -0.02 -3.73
C VAL A 29 -7.70 -1.46 -3.84
N VAL A 30 -8.00 -2.09 -4.98
CA VAL A 30 -7.50 -3.44 -5.30
C VAL A 30 -6.27 -3.29 -6.18
N LEU A 31 -5.16 -3.83 -5.72
CA LEU A 31 -3.88 -3.79 -6.42
C LEU A 31 -3.43 -5.21 -6.75
N LEU A 32 -3.03 -5.41 -8.01
CA LEU A 32 -2.29 -6.60 -8.40
C LEU A 32 -0.80 -6.30 -8.26
N ARG A 33 -0.08 -7.14 -7.53
CA ARG A 33 1.38 -7.06 -7.41
C ARG A 33 2.00 -8.29 -8.05
N GLN A 34 2.91 -8.05 -8.98
CA GLN A 34 3.75 -9.08 -9.59
C GLN A 34 5.20 -8.78 -9.25
N THR A 35 5.97 -9.80 -8.90
CA THR A 35 7.42 -9.69 -8.69
C THR A 35 8.13 -10.29 -9.89
N HIS A 36 9.18 -9.62 -10.36
CA HIS A 36 9.93 -10.09 -11.53
C HIS A 36 10.74 -11.35 -11.24
N ASP A 37 11.26 -11.45 -10.00
CA ASP A 37 12.01 -12.59 -9.50
C ASP A 37 11.30 -13.19 -8.27
N LEU A 38 12.05 -13.52 -7.23
CA LEU A 38 11.57 -14.09 -5.98
C LEU A 38 11.32 -13.01 -4.93
N SER A 39 10.20 -13.11 -4.22
CA SER A 39 9.96 -12.36 -2.98
C SER A 39 10.26 -13.21 -1.76
N ILE A 40 11.07 -12.67 -0.85
CA ILE A 40 11.43 -13.36 0.39
C ILE A 40 10.61 -12.77 1.53
N PHE A 41 9.68 -13.57 2.07
CA PHE A 41 8.92 -13.21 3.26
C PHE A 41 9.51 -13.90 4.48
N ARG A 42 10.11 -13.11 5.39
CA ARG A 42 10.61 -13.60 6.68
C ARG A 42 9.50 -13.57 7.71
N THR A 43 9.54 -14.45 8.71
CA THR A 43 8.67 -14.36 9.89
C THR A 43 9.18 -13.21 10.75
N GLU A 44 8.28 -12.31 11.15
CA GLU A 44 8.61 -11.27 12.13
C GLU A 44 8.65 -11.88 13.53
N ALA A 45 9.18 -11.14 14.51
CA ALA A 45 9.29 -11.59 15.90
C ALA A 45 7.93 -12.00 16.53
N THR A 46 6.81 -11.56 15.94
CA THR A 46 5.44 -11.90 16.34
C THR A 46 5.01 -13.32 15.90
N GLY A 47 5.84 -14.05 15.17
CA GLY A 47 5.57 -15.44 14.76
C GLY A 47 4.58 -15.57 13.60
N GLU A 48 4.27 -14.48 12.91
CA GLU A 48 3.34 -14.48 11.77
C GLU A 48 3.88 -15.32 10.60
N LEU A 49 3.23 -16.46 10.33
CA LEU A 49 3.53 -17.35 9.22
C LEU A 49 3.04 -16.76 7.90
N ASN A 50 3.90 -16.63 6.89
CA ASN A 50 3.53 -16.08 5.56
C ASN A 50 2.69 -17.03 4.70
N ILE A 51 1.96 -17.96 5.31
CA ILE A 51 1.12 -18.94 4.66
C ILE A 51 -0.28 -18.89 5.27
N VAL A 52 -1.29 -19.03 4.42
CA VAL A 52 -2.69 -19.15 4.81
C VAL A 52 -3.32 -20.31 4.05
N THR A 53 -4.33 -20.94 4.63
CA THR A 53 -5.16 -21.91 3.90
C THR A 53 -6.34 -21.16 3.28
N LEU A 54 -6.46 -21.20 1.96
CA LEU A 54 -7.56 -20.59 1.21
C LEU A 54 -8.14 -21.62 0.22
N PRO A 55 -9.39 -21.44 -0.23
CA PRO A 55 -9.91 -22.17 -1.38
C PRO A 55 -8.98 -22.07 -2.59
N HIS A 56 -8.88 -23.15 -3.35
CA HIS A 56 -8.16 -23.15 -4.60
C HIS A 56 -8.68 -22.05 -5.54
N SER A 57 -10.00 -21.93 -5.67
CA SER A 57 -10.68 -20.89 -6.44
C SER A 57 -12.05 -20.52 -5.86
N ALA A 58 -12.72 -19.51 -6.44
CA ALA A 58 -14.09 -19.15 -6.05
C ALA A 58 -15.13 -20.26 -6.38
N SER A 59 -14.76 -21.22 -7.23
CA SER A 59 -15.61 -22.35 -7.64
C SER A 59 -15.13 -23.70 -7.08
N ASP A 60 -14.00 -23.72 -6.36
CA ASP A 60 -13.38 -24.93 -5.81
C ASP A 60 -12.88 -24.64 -4.39
N ASP A 61 -13.64 -25.16 -3.42
CA ASP A 61 -13.42 -24.99 -1.98
C ASP A 61 -12.35 -25.93 -1.41
N SER A 62 -11.65 -26.70 -2.25
CA SER A 62 -10.53 -27.52 -1.79
C SER A 62 -9.46 -26.64 -1.12
N PRO A 63 -8.97 -27.02 0.08
CA PRO A 63 -8.03 -26.20 0.83
C PRO A 63 -6.64 -26.25 0.19
N GLU A 64 -6.09 -25.07 -0.10
CA GLU A 64 -4.75 -24.91 -0.65
C GLU A 64 -3.94 -23.92 0.22
N LEU A 65 -2.67 -24.25 0.46
CA LEU A 65 -1.74 -23.34 1.13
C LEU A 65 -1.27 -22.27 0.14
N LYS A 66 -1.53 -21.00 0.47
CA LYS A 66 -1.11 -19.85 -0.34
C LYS A 66 -0.16 -18.96 0.46
N ILE A 67 0.84 -18.42 -0.24
CA ILE A 67 1.77 -17.44 0.35
C ILE A 67 1.05 -16.09 0.42
N VAL A 68 1.14 -15.43 1.58
CA VAL A 68 0.52 -14.13 1.81
C VAL A 68 1.52 -13.08 2.24
N MET A 69 1.31 -11.87 1.70
CA MET A 69 1.97 -10.66 2.14
C MET A 69 1.05 -9.93 3.12
N TYR A 70 1.31 -10.07 4.42
CA TYR A 70 0.52 -9.39 5.46
C TYR A 70 0.54 -7.87 5.31
N GLY A 71 -0.55 -7.22 5.71
CA GLY A 71 -0.68 -5.75 5.62
C GLY A 71 0.42 -4.99 6.37
N SER A 72 0.90 -5.53 7.49
CA SER A 72 2.07 -5.00 8.22
C SER A 72 3.32 -4.94 7.34
N LYS A 73 3.55 -5.97 6.51
CA LYS A 73 4.67 -6.09 5.58
C LYS A 73 4.50 -5.25 4.32
N GLN A 74 3.27 -4.85 3.98
CA GLN A 74 2.99 -3.91 2.91
C GLN A 74 3.23 -2.46 3.34
N LYS A 75 2.77 -2.10 4.55
CA LYS A 75 2.85 -0.73 5.06
C LYS A 75 4.28 -0.19 5.16
N ALA A 76 5.22 -1.01 5.62
CA ALA A 76 6.61 -0.58 5.82
C ALA A 76 7.31 -0.12 4.51
N PRO A 77 7.37 -0.95 3.44
CA PRO A 77 7.97 -0.51 2.18
C PRO A 77 7.19 0.63 1.51
N GLU A 78 5.86 0.64 1.59
CA GLU A 78 5.05 1.71 0.99
C GLU A 78 5.27 3.06 1.68
N THR A 79 5.34 3.07 3.01
CA THR A 79 5.69 4.29 3.78
C THR A 79 7.08 4.80 3.39
N ARG A 80 8.08 3.92 3.28
CA ARG A 80 9.45 4.32 2.87
C ARG A 80 9.46 4.91 1.47
N GLN A 81 8.73 4.29 0.54
CA GLN A 81 8.65 4.79 -0.83
C GLN A 81 7.95 6.15 -0.90
N TYR A 82 6.89 6.34 -0.11
CA TYR A 82 6.20 7.62 -0.01
C TYR A 82 7.11 8.72 0.56
N VAL A 83 7.86 8.42 1.62
CA VAL A 83 8.84 9.36 2.19
C VAL A 83 9.90 9.75 1.15
N ASN A 84 10.45 8.77 0.43
CA ASN A 84 11.43 9.04 -0.64
C ASN A 84 10.84 9.94 -1.74
N LEU A 85 9.61 9.67 -2.18
CA LEU A 85 8.92 10.49 -3.18
C LEU A 85 8.80 11.95 -2.72
N VAL A 86 8.38 12.18 -1.48
CA VAL A 86 8.22 13.53 -0.92
C VAL A 86 9.58 14.23 -0.78
N ARG A 87 10.63 13.52 -0.36
CA ARG A 87 12.00 14.06 -0.25
C ARG A 87 12.55 14.48 -1.61
N THR A 88 12.41 13.63 -2.62
CA THR A 88 12.85 13.95 -3.99
C THR A 88 12.10 15.17 -4.51
N LEU A 89 10.78 15.25 -4.30
CA LEU A 89 10.00 16.42 -4.70
C LEU A 89 10.45 17.70 -3.98
N ALA A 90 10.72 17.63 -2.67
CA ALA A 90 11.20 18.77 -1.89
C ALA A 90 12.54 19.29 -2.42
N GLN A 91 13.48 18.38 -2.74
CA GLN A 91 14.76 18.72 -3.35
C GLN A 91 14.60 19.37 -4.73
N ASP A 92 13.74 18.81 -5.59
CA ASP A 92 13.44 19.37 -6.91
C ASP A 92 12.81 20.77 -6.83
N MET A 93 12.07 21.05 -5.75
CA MET A 93 11.48 22.36 -5.45
C MET A 93 12.43 23.31 -4.72
N GLY A 94 13.67 22.88 -4.40
CA GLY A 94 14.66 23.70 -3.69
C GLY A 94 14.37 23.92 -2.21
N VAL A 95 13.56 23.06 -1.59
CA VAL A 95 13.27 23.11 -0.14
C VAL A 95 14.44 22.49 0.62
N GLU A 96 15.02 23.24 1.55
CA GLU A 96 16.06 22.71 2.44
C GLU A 96 15.44 21.80 3.50
N LEU A 97 15.80 20.52 3.47
CA LEU A 97 15.44 19.54 4.49
C LEU A 97 16.42 19.60 5.66
N ASP A 98 15.92 19.47 6.88
CA ASP A 98 16.75 19.31 8.09
C ASP A 98 17.45 17.92 8.11
N GLU A 99 18.34 17.69 9.06
CA GLU A 99 19.10 16.42 9.13
C GLU A 99 18.17 15.21 9.34
N ASP A 100 17.17 15.32 10.21
CA ASP A 100 16.19 14.25 10.48
C ASP A 100 15.27 13.95 9.28
N GLN A 101 15.05 14.94 8.41
CA GLN A 101 14.24 14.82 7.20
C GLN A 101 15.01 14.26 6.01
N ARG A 102 16.35 14.20 6.05
CA ARG A 102 17.19 13.64 4.98
C ARG A 102 17.34 12.12 5.08
N ASP A 103 17.36 11.58 6.29
CA ASP A 103 17.60 10.15 6.60
C ASP A 103 16.34 9.28 6.54
#